data_AF-A0A920QNQ1-F1
#
_entry.id   AF-A0A920QNQ1-F1
#
_cell.length_a   1.000
_cell.length_b   1.000
_cell.length_c   1.000
_cell.angle_alpha   90.00
_cell.angle_beta   90.00
_cell.angle_gamma   90.00
#
_symmetry.space_group_name_H-M   'P 1'
#
loop_
_entity.id
_entity.type
_entity.pdbx_description
1 polymer ?
#
loop_
_entity_poly.entity_id
_entity_poly.type
_entity_poly.pdbx_seq_one_letter_code
_entity_poly.pdbx_strand_id
1 'polypeptide(L)'
;MSKLRGRSIAYSASPELSREFPESTTGAVPPFRYPANFRSNSIRLTWEQVGLRYACFKDKLDLLYSPIAEGILFPRLPQIITIHDLLPFHYPSLLPRWVPYYEYFLLLSLRDVLPSSVSLNLHDRKSFIAIRAFLMKN
;
A
#
# COMPACT_ATOMS: atom_id res chain seq x y z
N MET A 1 -10.63 -5.34 -22.78
CA MET A 1 -9.48 -5.40 -21.83
C MET A 1 -8.38 -4.51 -22.38
N SER A 2 -8.19 -3.32 -21.81
CA SER A 2 -7.15 -2.38 -22.25
C SER A 2 -5.77 -2.96 -21.92
N LYS A 3 -4.95 -3.22 -22.94
CA LYS A 3 -3.57 -3.65 -22.82
C LYS A 3 -2.79 -2.52 -22.14
N LEU A 4 -2.43 -2.67 -20.86
CA LEU A 4 -1.49 -1.77 -20.19
C LEU A 4 -0.18 -1.78 -21.00
N ARG A 5 0.06 -0.71 -21.77
CA ARG A 5 1.28 -0.52 -22.58
C ARG A 5 2.44 -0.06 -21.69
N GLY A 6 2.78 -0.83 -20.67
CA GLY A 6 3.85 -0.51 -19.73
C GLY A 6 4.48 -1.77 -19.14
N ARG A 7 5.77 -1.70 -18.79
CA ARG A 7 6.47 -2.76 -18.06
C ARG A 7 6.05 -2.70 -16.59
N SER A 8 5.35 -3.72 -16.11
CA SER A 8 4.96 -3.85 -14.69
C SER A 8 5.91 -4.79 -13.96
N ILE A 9 6.25 -4.45 -12.72
CA ILE A 9 7.07 -5.29 -11.84
C ILE A 9 6.28 -5.54 -10.55
N ALA A 10 6.06 -6.81 -10.23
CA ALA A 10 5.48 -7.29 -8.99
C ALA A 10 6.60 -7.69 -8.03
N TYR A 11 6.68 -7.04 -6.88
CA TYR A 11 7.58 -7.42 -5.80
C TYR A 11 6.91 -8.52 -4.97
N SER A 12 7.31 -9.78 -5.17
CA SER A 12 6.66 -10.93 -4.54
C SER A 12 7.66 -12.02 -4.14
N ALA A 13 7.49 -12.54 -2.92
CA ALA A 13 8.27 -13.67 -2.43
C ALA A 13 7.67 -15.02 -2.87
N SER A 14 6.58 -15.02 -3.65
CA SER A 14 5.93 -16.26 -4.13
C SER A 14 6.74 -16.90 -5.26
N PRO A 15 7.19 -18.15 -5.08
CA PRO A 15 7.84 -18.91 -6.15
C PRO A 15 6.90 -19.22 -7.32
N GLU A 16 5.59 -19.30 -7.08
CA GLU A 16 4.57 -19.55 -8.09
C GLU A 16 4.48 -18.36 -9.06
N LEU A 17 4.32 -17.15 -8.53
CA LEU A 17 4.26 -15.92 -9.34
C LEU A 17 5.56 -15.67 -10.10
N SER A 18 6.71 -15.98 -9.47
CA SER A 18 8.01 -15.86 -10.12
C SER A 18 8.18 -16.82 -11.29
N ARG A 19 7.59 -18.02 -11.21
CA ARG A 19 7.60 -19.01 -12.31
C ARG A 19 6.62 -18.65 -13.42
N GLU A 20 5.45 -18.14 -13.07
CA GLU A 20 4.40 -17.81 -14.05
C GLU A 20 4.69 -16.49 -14.79
N PHE A 21 5.28 -15.50 -14.11
CA PHE A 21 5.56 -14.17 -14.66
C PHE A 21 7.03 -13.74 -14.43
N PRO A 22 8.01 -14.44 -15.02
CA PRO A 22 9.44 -14.21 -14.74
C PRO A 22 9.93 -12.80 -15.13
N GLU A 23 9.38 -12.23 -16.20
CA GLU A 23 9.75 -10.88 -16.69
C GLU A 23 9.05 -9.74 -15.93
N SER A 24 8.07 -10.08 -15.09
CA SER A 24 7.21 -9.12 -14.39
C SER A 24 7.14 -9.35 -12.89
N THR A 25 7.96 -10.26 -12.35
CA THR A 25 8.03 -10.55 -10.92
C THR A 25 9.48 -10.53 -10.46
N THR A 26 9.73 -9.93 -9.31
CA THR A 26 11.04 -9.95 -8.66
C THR A 26 10.93 -10.53 -7.26
N GLY A 27 11.81 -11.49 -6.97
CA GLY A 27 11.97 -12.10 -5.65
C GLY A 27 12.78 -11.24 -4.68
N ALA A 28 13.11 -10.00 -5.05
CA ALA A 28 13.81 -9.05 -4.17
C ALA A 28 12.86 -8.51 -3.11
N VAL A 29 12.37 -9.38 -2.23
CA VAL A 29 11.47 -9.07 -1.10
C VAL A 29 11.82 -10.00 0.06
N PRO A 30 11.86 -9.52 1.30
CA PRO A 30 12.11 -10.37 2.45
C PRO A 30 10.93 -11.34 2.68
N PRO A 31 11.20 -12.54 3.22
CA PRO A 31 10.14 -13.46 3.59
C PRO A 31 9.36 -12.93 4.80
N PHE A 32 8.07 -12.65 4.60
CA PHE A 32 7.16 -12.32 5.70
C PHE A 32 6.60 -13.61 6.31
N ARG A 33 6.77 -13.78 7.63
CA ARG A 33 6.27 -14.97 8.34
C ARG A 33 4.97 -14.62 9.04
N TYR A 34 3.95 -15.45 8.79
CA TYR A 34 2.70 -15.43 9.55
C TYR A 34 2.80 -16.42 10.73
N PRO A 35 2.22 -16.10 11.90
CA PRO A 35 1.39 -14.93 12.21
C PRO A 35 2.20 -13.64 12.43
N ALA A 36 1.56 -12.50 12.16
CA ALA A 36 2.14 -11.16 12.27
C ALA A 36 2.53 -10.79 13.72
N ASN A 37 3.79 -11.07 14.06
CA ASN A 37 4.44 -10.63 15.30
C ASN A 37 5.21 -9.32 15.11
N PHE A 38 5.66 -8.71 16.20
CA PHE A 38 6.41 -7.44 16.16
C PHE A 38 7.58 -7.49 15.18
N ARG A 39 8.35 -8.60 15.18
CA ARG A 39 9.50 -8.79 14.28
C ARG A 39 9.08 -8.80 12.81
N SER A 40 8.05 -9.55 12.45
CA SER A 40 7.56 -9.61 11.06
C SER A 40 6.98 -8.28 10.61
N ASN A 41 6.27 -7.56 11.49
CA ASN A 41 5.75 -6.23 11.19
C ASN A 41 6.88 -5.21 11.00
N SER A 42 7.92 -5.25 11.84
CA SER A 42 9.09 -4.37 11.69
C SER A 42 9.87 -4.65 10.41
N ILE A 43 10.03 -5.92 10.03
CA ILE A 43 10.65 -6.29 8.74
C ILE A 43 9.81 -5.79 7.58
N ARG A 44 8.48 -5.95 7.63
CA ARG A 44 7.56 -5.44 6.60
C ARG A 44 7.65 -3.93 6.47
N LEU A 45 7.54 -3.21 7.59
CA LEU A 45 7.64 -1.75 7.60
C LEU A 45 9.00 -1.28 7.08
N THR A 46 10.10 -1.92 7.51
CA THR A 46 11.45 -1.56 7.04
C THR A 46 11.59 -1.81 5.54
N TRP A 47 11.07 -2.93 5.05
CA TRP A 47 11.05 -3.23 3.63
C TRP A 47 10.23 -2.20 2.87
N GLU A 48 9.00 -1.92 3.26
CA GLU A 48 8.13 -0.95 2.58
C GLU A 48 8.75 0.45 2.56
N GLN A 49 9.33 0.92 3.66
CA GLN A 49 9.84 2.30 3.73
C GLN A 49 11.23 2.47 3.11
N VAL A 50 12.08 1.43 3.13
CA VAL A 50 13.48 1.51 2.68
C VAL A 50 13.72 0.64 1.45
N GLY A 51 13.42 -0.65 1.54
CA GLY A 51 13.71 -1.63 0.49
C GLY A 51 12.91 -1.41 -0.78
N LEU A 52 11.59 -1.27 -0.67
CA LEU A 52 10.68 -0.96 -1.77
C LEU A 52 11.02 0.40 -2.38
N ARG A 53 11.35 1.40 -1.57
CA ARG A 53 11.80 2.71 -2.07
C ARG A 53 13.08 2.60 -2.91
N TYR A 54 14.06 1.84 -2.42
CA TYR A 54 15.30 1.58 -3.17
C TYR A 54 15.02 0.79 -4.46
N ALA A 55 14.13 -0.21 -4.40
CA ALA A 55 13.76 -1.00 -5.56
C ALA A 55 13.08 -0.14 -6.63
N CYS A 56 12.14 0.73 -6.25
CA CYS A 56 11.50 1.68 -7.17
C CYS A 56 12.54 2.58 -7.86
N PHE A 57 13.56 3.05 -7.11
CA PHE A 57 14.64 3.86 -7.66
C PHE A 57 15.53 3.07 -8.62
N LYS A 58 15.96 1.87 -8.24
CA LYS A 58 16.82 0.99 -9.05
C LYS A 58 16.14 0.60 -10.35
N ASP A 59 14.87 0.23 -10.28
CA ASP A 59 14.08 -0.26 -11.41
C ASP A 59 13.47 0.88 -12.24
N LYS A 60 13.72 2.15 -11.83
CA LYS A 60 13.26 3.38 -12.50
C LYS A 60 11.75 3.40 -12.74
N LEU A 61 10.98 3.07 -11.70
CA LEU A 61 9.52 3.06 -11.79
C LEU A 61 8.94 4.47 -11.86
N ASP A 62 7.99 4.67 -12.77
CA ASP A 62 7.25 5.92 -12.89
C ASP A 62 6.03 5.99 -11.94
N LEU A 63 5.60 4.84 -11.42
CA LEU A 63 4.39 4.70 -10.60
C LEU A 63 4.50 3.46 -9.68
N LEU A 64 4.19 3.64 -8.39
CA LEU A 64 4.00 2.55 -7.45
C LEU A 64 2.51 2.26 -7.29
N TYR A 65 2.10 1.00 -7.37
CA TYR A 65 0.76 0.58 -7.02
C TYR A 65 0.80 -0.30 -5.76
N SER A 66 0.07 0.08 -4.73
CA SER A 66 -0.11 -0.69 -3.51
C SER A 66 -1.55 -1.21 -3.44
N PRO A 67 -1.76 -2.54 -3.46
CA PRO A 67 -3.07 -3.15 -3.32
C PRO A 67 -3.53 -3.23 -1.86
N ILE A 68 -2.81 -2.63 -0.93
CA ILE A 68 -3.17 -2.61 0.50
C ILE A 68 -3.18 -1.16 0.97
N ALA A 69 -3.77 -0.91 2.14
CA ALA A 69 -3.85 0.41 2.77
C ALA A 69 -2.48 0.90 3.31
N GLU A 70 -1.39 0.61 2.59
CA GLU A 70 -0.01 0.96 2.91
C GLU A 70 0.67 1.56 1.70
N GLY A 71 1.54 2.53 1.94
CA GLY A 71 2.39 3.10 0.91
C GLY A 71 3.72 3.55 1.49
N ILE A 72 4.61 3.96 0.60
CA ILE A 72 5.85 4.63 1.01
C ILE A 72 5.44 5.98 1.60
N LEU A 73 5.85 6.28 2.83
CA LEU A 73 5.66 7.60 3.44
C LEU A 73 6.50 8.63 2.69
N PHE A 74 6.00 9.85 2.44
CA PHE A 74 6.74 10.89 1.73
C PHE A 74 7.40 10.40 0.42
N PRO A 75 6.62 9.82 -0.53
CA PRO A 75 7.17 9.21 -1.72
C PRO A 75 7.75 10.29 -2.66
N ARG A 76 8.84 9.97 -3.37
CA ARG A 76 9.36 10.81 -4.47
C ARG A 76 8.76 10.45 -5.83
N LEU A 77 8.04 9.33 -5.91
CA LEU A 77 7.35 8.88 -7.11
C LEU A 77 5.83 8.86 -6.87
N PRO A 78 5.01 9.05 -7.92
CA PRO A 78 3.58 8.85 -7.82
C PRO A 78 3.26 7.45 -7.24
N GLN A 79 2.33 7.37 -6.30
CA GLN A 79 1.82 6.10 -5.80
C GLN A 79 0.30 6.06 -5.85
N ILE A 80 -0.25 4.90 -6.19
CA ILE A 80 -1.67 4.58 -6.07
C ILE A 80 -1.82 3.60 -4.91
N ILE A 81 -2.67 3.94 -3.94
CA ILE A 81 -2.96 3.10 -2.78
C ILE A 81 -4.42 2.68 -2.87
N THR A 82 -4.65 1.37 -2.75
CA THR A 82 -6.01 0.82 -2.73
C THR A 82 -6.40 0.43 -1.31
N ILE A 83 -7.50 0.99 -0.83
CA ILE A 83 -8.07 0.65 0.48
C ILE A 83 -9.31 -0.22 0.22
N HIS A 84 -9.24 -1.45 0.67
CA HIS A 84 -10.27 -2.46 0.40
C HIS A 84 -11.46 -2.38 1.35
N ASP A 85 -11.23 -2.01 2.60
CA ASP A 85 -12.27 -1.84 3.61
C ASP A 85 -11.93 -0.68 4.56
N LEU A 86 -12.97 -0.12 5.15
CA LEU A 86 -12.87 0.93 6.17
C LEU A 86 -13.54 0.46 7.46
N LEU A 87 -13.60 -0.87 7.66
CA LEU A 87 -14.21 -1.48 8.84
C LEU A 87 -13.65 -0.92 10.15
N PRO A 88 -12.33 -0.65 10.28
CA PRO A 88 -11.78 -0.06 11.50
C PRO A 88 -12.31 1.34 11.82
N PHE A 89 -12.74 2.12 10.82
CA PHE A 89 -13.34 3.44 11.05
C PHE A 89 -14.81 3.33 11.50
N HIS A 90 -15.56 2.36 10.98
CA HIS A 90 -16.98 2.18 11.31
C HIS A 90 -17.19 1.40 12.61
N TYR A 91 -16.30 0.43 12.89
CA TYR A 91 -16.44 -0.48 14.02
C TYR A 91 -15.12 -0.60 14.80
N PRO A 92 -14.62 0.50 15.40
CA PRO A 92 -13.34 0.52 16.10
C PRO A 92 -13.29 -0.46 17.28
N SER A 93 -14.44 -0.72 17.92
CA SER A 93 -14.55 -1.70 19.01
C SER A 93 -14.37 -3.15 18.58
N LEU A 94 -14.66 -3.49 17.31
CA LEU A 94 -14.47 -4.84 16.76
C LEU A 94 -13.02 -5.07 16.31
N LEU A 95 -12.31 -4.00 15.94
CA LEU A 95 -10.96 -4.06 15.38
C LEU A 95 -9.98 -3.13 16.12
N PRO A 96 -9.90 -3.17 17.47
CA PRO A 96 -9.17 -2.17 18.27
C PRO A 96 -7.67 -2.14 17.95
N ARG A 97 -7.09 -3.27 17.51
CA ARG A 97 -5.69 -3.34 17.08
C ARG A 97 -5.40 -2.57 15.79
N TRP A 98 -6.41 -2.42 14.92
CA TRP A 98 -6.27 -1.77 13.61
C TRP A 98 -6.58 -0.27 13.68
N VAL A 99 -7.26 0.20 14.73
CA VAL A 99 -7.61 1.62 14.90
C VAL A 99 -6.36 2.52 14.87
N PRO A 100 -5.30 2.29 15.65
CA PRO A 100 -4.12 3.17 15.61
C PRO A 100 -3.44 3.17 14.24
N TYR A 101 -3.49 2.05 13.54
CA TYR A 101 -2.91 1.92 12.22
C TYR A 101 -3.69 2.75 11.17
N TYR A 102 -5.03 2.68 11.18
CA TYR A 102 -5.87 3.46 10.28
C TYR A 102 -5.89 4.96 10.63
N GLU A 103 -5.80 5.31 11.92
CA GLU A 103 -5.79 6.71 12.36
C GLU A 103 -4.45 7.41 12.12
N TYR A 104 -3.31 6.72 12.30
CA TYR A 104 -2.01 7.38 12.19
C TYR A 104 -1.30 7.02 10.90
N PHE A 105 -1.15 5.73 10.60
CA PHE A 105 -0.29 5.28 9.50
C PHE A 105 -0.93 5.54 8.15
N LEU A 106 -2.20 5.15 7.97
CA LEU A 106 -2.93 5.38 6.72
C LEU A 106 -2.99 6.87 6.40
N LEU A 107 -3.29 7.72 7.38
CA LEU A 107 -3.39 9.17 7.15
C LEU A 107 -2.05 9.78 6.77
N LEU A 108 -0.95 9.35 7.40
CA LEU A 108 0.38 9.78 7.00
C LEU A 108 0.71 9.33 5.57
N SER A 109 0.38 8.09 5.19
CA SER A 109 0.60 7.60 3.83
C SER A 109 -0.23 8.34 2.78
N LEU A 110 -1.43 8.80 3.12
CA LEU A 110 -2.33 9.50 2.20
C LEU A 110 -2.04 11.00 2.07
N ARG A 111 -1.42 11.64 3.07
CA ARG A 111 -1.19 13.09 3.09
C ARG A 111 -0.41 13.60 1.87
N ASP A 112 0.56 12.81 1.41
CA ASP A 112 1.44 13.18 0.29
C ASP A 112 1.06 12.48 -1.01
N VAL A 113 -0.08 11.79 -1.05
CA VAL A 113 -0.60 11.12 -2.23
C VAL A 113 -1.65 12.00 -2.89
N LEU A 114 -1.50 12.23 -4.20
CA LEU A 114 -2.49 12.99 -4.95
C LEU A 114 -3.88 12.35 -4.76
N PRO A 115 -4.94 13.15 -4.51
CA PRO A 115 -6.28 12.62 -4.27
C PRO A 115 -6.83 11.71 -5.38
N SER A 116 -6.35 11.89 -6.62
CA SER A 116 -6.70 11.07 -7.79
C SER A 116 -6.05 9.68 -7.80
N SER A 117 -5.10 9.43 -6.91
CA SER A 117 -4.33 8.18 -6.82
C SER A 117 -4.79 7.27 -5.69
N VAL A 118 -5.81 7.67 -4.93
CA VAL A 118 -6.40 6.83 -3.88
C VAL A 118 -7.61 6.11 -4.47
N SER A 119 -7.48 4.80 -4.68
CA SER A 119 -8.59 3.97 -5.18
C SER A 119 -9.28 3.32 -3.99
N LEU A 120 -10.48 3.78 -3.66
CA LEU A 120 -11.34 3.11 -2.68
C LEU A 120 -12.17 2.06 -3.40
N ASN A 121 -12.33 0.88 -2.82
CA ASN A 121 -13.30 -0.08 -3.34
C ASN A 121 -14.71 0.56 -3.28
N LEU A 122 -15.37 0.58 -4.43
CA LEU A 122 -16.45 1.51 -4.83
C LEU A 122 -17.77 1.46 -4.03
N HIS A 123 -17.83 0.68 -2.95
CA HIS A 123 -19.06 0.56 -2.16
C HIS A 123 -19.38 1.79 -1.29
N ASP A 124 -18.44 2.72 -1.10
CA ASP A 124 -18.70 3.85 -0.22
C ASP A 124 -18.06 5.19 -0.64
N ARG A 125 -18.77 5.93 -1.51
CA ARG A 125 -18.41 7.33 -1.85
C ARG A 125 -18.49 8.28 -0.64
N LYS A 126 -19.25 7.96 0.42
CA LYS A 126 -19.32 8.81 1.63
C LYS A 126 -18.01 8.75 2.41
N SER A 127 -17.35 7.61 2.37
CA SER A 127 -16.04 7.41 2.97
C SER A 127 -14.91 8.24 2.35
N PHE A 128 -14.96 8.53 1.04
CA PHE A 128 -14.03 9.48 0.41
C PHE A 128 -14.17 10.88 1.01
N ILE A 129 -15.41 11.33 1.22
CA ILE A 129 -15.71 12.62 1.86
C ILE A 129 -15.25 12.60 3.32
N ALA A 130 -15.40 11.49 4.05
CA ALA A 130 -14.93 11.35 5.42
C ALA A 130 -13.40 11.45 5.53
N ILE A 131 -12.67 10.72 4.68
CA ILE A 131 -11.20 10.81 4.60
C ILE A 131 -10.76 12.22 4.21
N ARG A 132 -11.41 12.85 3.21
CA ARG A 132 -11.09 14.23 2.81
C ARG A 132 -11.40 15.23 3.93
N ALA A 133 -12.54 15.11 4.59
CA ALA A 133 -12.96 16.00 5.67
C ALA A 133 -12.07 15.85 6.91
N PHE A 134 -11.52 14.66 7.15
CA PHE A 134 -10.55 14.41 8.21
C PHE A 134 -9.16 14.96 7.85
N LEU A 135 -8.69 14.75 6.63
CA LEU A 135 -7.41 15.28 6.14
C LEU A 135 -7.38 16.82 6.04
N MET A 136 -8.53 17.48 5.82
CA MET A 136 -8.63 18.94 5.75
C MET A 136 -8.90 19.62 7.10
N LYS A 137 -8.97 18.87 8.20
CA LYS A 137 -9.20 19.40 9.56
C LYS A 137 -7.94 19.70 10.36
N ASN A 138 -6.75 19.51 9.79
CA ASN A 138 -5.45 19.81 10.41
C ASN A 138 -4.59 20.73 9.55
#